data_AF-A0A1X1Q5F9-F1
#
_entry.id   AF-A0A1X1Q5F9-F1
#
_cell.length_a   1.000
_cell.length_b   1.000
_cell.length_c   1.000
_cell.angle_alpha   90.00
_cell.angle_beta   90.00
_cell.angle_gamma   90.00
#
_symmetry.space_group_name_H-M   'P 1'
#
loop_
_entity.id
_entity.type
_entity.pdbx_description
1 polymer ?
#
loop_
_entity_poly.entity_id
_entity_poly.type
_entity_poly.pdbx_seq_one_letter_code
_entity_poly.pdbx_strand_id
1 'polypeptide(L)'
;MDMEISMIKDAKKLYYVFTLYKESVSEHIKTTDFIVNKALQYGSCSSLHDMDSLHIAAAEIGKADVFLTVDDRLIRSSKDLSLSVKILNPVDFLREG
;
A
#
# COMPACT_ATOMS: atom_id res chain seq x y z
N MET A 1 4.80 -0.42 -7.45
CA MET A 1 4.56 1.03 -7.37
C MET A 1 4.88 1.74 -8.69
N ASP A 2 6.13 1.72 -9.19
CA ASP A 2 6.48 2.38 -10.47
C ASP A 2 5.63 1.90 -11.66
N MET A 3 5.34 0.60 -11.71
CA MET A 3 4.45 0.01 -12.72
C MET A 3 3.01 0.54 -12.62
N GLU A 4 2.52 0.87 -11.42
CA GLU A 4 1.16 1.41 -11.27
C GLU A 4 1.08 2.85 -11.75
N ILE A 5 2.10 3.65 -11.41
CA ILE A 5 2.19 5.05 -11.84
C ILE A 5 2.25 5.12 -13.37
N SER A 6 3.03 4.23 -14.02
CA SER A 6 3.13 4.21 -15.48
C SER A 6 1.85 3.79 -16.20
N MET A 7 0.90 3.15 -15.50
CA MET A 7 -0.39 2.74 -16.04
C MET A 7 -1.48 3.81 -15.92
N ILE A 8 -1.20 4.95 -15.28
CA ILE A 8 -2.15 6.07 -15.16
C ILE A 8 -2.32 6.76 -16.52
N LYS A 9 -3.50 6.61 -17.12
CA LYS A 9 -3.84 7.20 -18.44
C LYS A 9 -4.15 8.69 -18.38
N ASP A 10 -4.70 9.17 -17.27
CA ASP A 10 -5.04 10.59 -17.11
C ASP A 10 -3.75 11.40 -16.87
N ALA A 11 -3.43 12.30 -17.82
CA ALA A 11 -2.20 13.07 -17.79
C ALA A 11 -2.07 14.00 -16.58
N LYS A 12 -3.20 14.57 -16.10
CA LYS A 12 -3.21 15.47 -14.95
C LYS A 12 -2.99 14.67 -13.66
N LYS A 13 -3.67 13.53 -13.52
CA LYS A 13 -3.47 12.61 -12.39
C LYS A 13 -2.04 12.07 -12.36
N LEU A 14 -1.51 11.67 -13.52
CA LEU A 14 -0.14 11.18 -13.65
C LEU A 14 0.87 12.25 -13.20
N TYR A 15 0.71 13.50 -13.64
CA TYR A 15 1.57 14.60 -13.23
C TYR A 15 1.62 14.75 -11.70
N TYR A 16 0.46 14.86 -11.04
CA TYR A 16 0.42 15.04 -9.58
C TYR A 16 0.99 13.84 -8.82
N VAL A 17 0.64 12.61 -9.22
CA VAL A 17 1.15 11.40 -8.57
C VAL A 17 2.67 11.31 -8.74
N PHE A 18 3.17 11.57 -9.94
CA PHE A 18 4.60 11.53 -10.22
C PHE A 18 5.38 12.61 -9.45
N THR A 19 4.85 13.83 -9.37
CA THR A 19 5.45 14.91 -8.56
C THR A 19 5.49 14.52 -7.08
N LEU A 20 4.38 14.06 -6.50
CA LEU A 20 4.36 13.62 -5.10
C LEU A 20 5.35 12.48 -4.84
N TYR A 21 5.38 11.48 -5.72
CA TYR A 21 6.31 10.38 -5.64
C TYR A 21 7.76 10.88 -5.65
N LYS A 22 8.12 11.77 -6.58
CA LYS A 22 9.49 12.28 -6.71
C LYS A 22 9.91 13.13 -5.51
N GLU A 23 9.02 13.96 -4.97
CA GLU A 23 9.35 14.92 -3.93
C GLU A 23 9.22 14.37 -2.50
N SER A 24 8.36 13.37 -2.28
CA SER A 24 8.01 12.88 -0.93
C SER A 24 8.56 11.50 -0.58
N VAL A 25 8.98 10.69 -1.57
CA VAL A 25 9.48 9.34 -1.31
C VAL A 25 10.94 9.38 -0.88
N SER A 26 11.21 8.98 0.35
CA SER A 26 12.57 8.85 0.89
C SER A 26 13.19 7.47 0.63
N GLU A 27 12.35 6.43 0.52
CA GLU A 27 12.79 5.05 0.32
C GLU A 27 11.85 4.32 -0.63
N HIS A 28 12.43 3.52 -1.53
CA HIS A 28 11.66 2.71 -2.47
C HIS A 28 11.87 1.22 -2.21
N ILE A 29 10.80 0.54 -1.78
CA ILE A 29 10.80 -0.91 -1.59
C ILE A 29 10.57 -1.58 -2.95
N LYS A 30 11.62 -2.22 -3.48
CA LYS A 30 11.50 -3.03 -4.70
C LYS A 30 10.67 -4.27 -4.42
N THR A 31 9.78 -4.61 -5.35
CA THR A 31 9.06 -5.89 -5.31
C THR A 31 10.07 -7.03 -5.46
N THR A 32 10.15 -7.89 -4.45
CA THR A 32 10.98 -9.09 -4.44
C THR A 32 10.11 -10.34 -4.36
N ASP A 33 10.67 -11.51 -4.67
CA ASP A 33 9.96 -12.78 -4.51
C ASP A 33 9.46 -12.99 -3.08
N PHE A 34 10.17 -12.45 -2.08
CA PHE A 34 9.74 -12.52 -0.69
C PHE A 34 8.44 -11.74 -0.45
N ILE A 35 8.33 -10.53 -1.01
CA ILE A 35 7.11 -9.71 -0.94
C ILE A 35 5.96 -10.40 -1.69
N VAL A 36 6.23 -10.96 -2.87
CA VAL A 36 5.22 -11.68 -3.66
C VAL A 36 4.71 -12.90 -2.90
N ASN A 37 5.61 -13.71 -2.35
CA ASN A 37 5.22 -14.89 -1.57
C ASN A 37 4.41 -14.51 -0.32
N LYS A 38 4.76 -13.41 0.35
CA LYS A 38 4.00 -12.90 1.50
C LYS A 38 2.61 -12.40 1.09
N ALA A 39 2.51 -11.72 -0.04
CA ALA A 39 1.22 -11.29 -0.60
C ALA A 39 0.30 -12.48 -0.93
N LEU A 40 0.84 -13.56 -1.51
CA LEU A 40 0.08 -14.77 -1.79
C LEU A 40 -0.48 -15.43 -0.52
N GLN A 41 0.25 -15.36 0.61
CA GLN A 41 -0.25 -15.82 1.90
C GLN A 41 -1.45 -15.00 2.38
N TYR A 42 -1.41 -13.67 2.21
CA TYR A 42 -2.53 -12.80 2.57
C TYR A 42 -3.76 -13.03 1.71
N GLY A 43 -3.59 -13.12 0.39
CA GLY A 43 -4.70 -13.42 -0.53
C GLY A 43 -5.35 -14.78 -0.28
N SER A 44 -4.60 -15.75 0.25
CA SER A 44 -5.14 -17.08 0.61
C SER A 44 -5.92 -17.10 1.92
N CYS A 45 -5.64 -16.17 2.83
CA CYS A 45 -6.23 -16.10 4.17
C CYS A 45 -7.29 -15.01 4.34
N SER A 46 -7.51 -14.18 3.32
CA SER A 46 -8.44 -13.04 3.38
C SER A 46 -9.11 -12.79 2.03
N SER A 47 -10.13 -11.93 2.02
CA SER A 47 -10.77 -11.47 0.78
C SER A 47 -10.01 -10.32 0.10
N LEU A 48 -8.71 -10.16 0.37
CA LEU A 48 -7.90 -9.10 -0.23
C LEU A 48 -7.65 -9.38 -1.71
N HIS A 49 -7.71 -8.34 -2.53
CA HIS A 49 -7.30 -8.42 -3.92
C HIS A 49 -5.76 -8.58 -4.02
N ASP A 50 -5.26 -9.13 -5.12
CA ASP A 50 -3.83 -9.43 -5.30
C ASP A 50 -2.93 -8.20 -5.10
N MET A 51 -3.34 -7.07 -5.67
CA MET A 51 -2.60 -5.80 -5.53
C MET A 51 -2.61 -5.25 -4.11
N ASP A 52 -3.74 -5.37 -3.40
CA ASP A 52 -3.84 -4.94 -2.00
C ASP A 52 -2.93 -5.78 -1.11
N SER A 53 -2.94 -7.10 -1.34
CA SER A 53 -2.05 -8.04 -0.66
C SER A 53 -0.58 -7.71 -0.90
N LEU A 54 -0.23 -7.31 -2.14
CA LEU A 54 1.13 -6.91 -2.50
C LEU A 54 1.55 -5.63 -1.79
N HIS A 55 0.68 -4.62 -1.72
CA HIS A 55 0.97 -3.37 -1.03
C HIS A 55 1.14 -3.55 0.48
N ILE A 56 0.27 -4.33 1.11
CA ILE A 56 0.38 -4.65 2.54
C ILE A 56 1.68 -5.40 2.83
N ALA A 57 2.00 -6.43 2.02
CA ALA A 57 3.25 -7.16 2.16
C ALA A 57 4.47 -6.24 1.99
N ALA A 58 4.47 -5.35 1.01
CA ALA A 58 5.55 -4.38 0.83
C ALA A 58 5.70 -3.45 2.04
N ALA A 59 4.59 -2.99 2.62
CA ALA A 59 4.61 -2.13 3.80
C ALA A 59 5.17 -2.84 5.04
N GLU A 60 4.76 -4.10 5.31
CA GLU A 60 5.32 -4.87 6.43
C GLU A 60 6.80 -5.20 6.24
N ILE A 61 7.21 -5.63 5.03
CA ILE A 61 8.62 -5.94 4.77
C ILE A 61 9.48 -4.68 4.80
N GLY A 62 8.94 -3.56 4.33
CA GLY A 62 9.53 -2.24 4.48
C GLY A 62 9.51 -1.70 5.91
N LYS A 63 8.91 -2.43 6.86
CA LYS A 63 8.78 -2.05 8.27
C LYS A 63 8.13 -0.69 8.47
N ALA A 64 7.15 -0.35 7.62
CA ALA A 64 6.37 0.85 7.80
C ALA A 64 5.53 0.75 9.08
N ASP A 65 5.46 1.83 9.84
CA ASP A 65 4.56 1.91 11.00
C ASP A 65 3.09 1.99 10.55
N VAL A 66 2.84 2.72 9.46
CA VAL A 66 1.51 3.01 8.93
C VAL A 66 1.49 2.91 7.40
N PHE A 67 0.48 2.23 6.87
CA PHE A 67 0.09 2.22 5.47
C PHE A 67 -1.18 3.06 5.28
N LEU A 68 -1.08 4.15 4.52
CA LEU A 68 -2.19 5.06 4.29
C LEU A 68 -2.93 4.73 3.00
N THR A 69 -4.26 4.62 3.09
CA THR A 69 -5.13 4.38 1.93
C THR A 69 -6.47 5.08 2.08
N VAL A 70 -7.10 5.41 0.95
CA VAL A 70 -8.48 5.95 0.92
C VAL A 70 -9.52 4.87 0.64
N ASP A 71 -9.10 3.60 0.48
CA ASP A 71 -10.01 2.50 0.24
C ASP A 71 -10.56 1.93 1.57
N ASP A 72 -11.79 2.31 1.90
CA ASP A 72 -12.50 1.83 3.09
C ASP A 72 -12.69 0.31 3.11
N ARG A 73 -12.77 -0.35 1.96
CA ARG A 73 -12.89 -1.81 1.92
C ARG A 73 -11.60 -2.46 2.37
N LEU A 74 -10.46 -1.97 1.87
CA LEU A 74 -9.14 -2.43 2.28
C LEU A 74 -8.91 -2.23 3.78
N ILE A 75 -9.25 -1.05 4.32
CA ILE A 75 -9.15 -0.75 5.75
C ILE A 75 -10.01 -1.70 6.58
N ARG A 76 -11.19 -2.09 6.10
CA ARG A 76 -12.07 -3.02 6.82
C ARG A 76 -11.54 -4.45 6.76
N SER A 77 -11.16 -4.93 5.57
CA SER A 77 -10.66 -6.29 5.38
C SER A 77 -9.33 -6.55 6.08
N SER A 78 -8.51 -5.51 6.29
CA SER A 78 -7.25 -5.66 6.99
C SER A 78 -7.38 -5.81 8.50
N LYS A 79 -8.52 -5.44 9.10
CA LYS A 79 -8.75 -5.59 10.55
C LYS A 79 -8.76 -7.04 11.01
N ASP A 80 -9.11 -7.95 10.10
CA ASP A 80 -9.13 -9.39 10.37
C ASP A 80 -7.74 -10.03 10.22
N LEU A 81 -6.73 -9.25 9.79
CA LEU A 81 -5.36 -9.70 9.62
C LEU A 81 -4.48 -9.24 10.78
N SER A 82 -3.65 -10.14 11.29
CA SER A 82 -2.61 -9.81 12.27
C SER A 82 -1.39 -9.24 11.55
N LEU A 83 -1.44 -7.95 11.21
CA LEU A 83 -0.38 -7.23 10.49
C LEU A 83 0.50 -6.44 11.46
N SER A 84 1.80 -6.34 11.17
CA SER A 84 2.71 -5.47 11.93
C SER A 84 2.59 -3.99 11.57
N VAL A 85 1.99 -3.67 10.42
CA VAL A 85 1.71 -2.30 9.94
C VAL A 85 0.27 -1.90 10.22
N LYS A 86 0.04 -0.67 10.68
CA LYS A 86 -1.32 -0.12 10.81
C LYS A 86 -1.84 0.36 9.47
N ILE A 87 -3.06 -0.02 9.09
CA ILE A 87 -3.69 0.48 7.86
C ILE A 87 -4.74 1.52 8.23
N LEU A 88 -4.54 2.76 7.76
CA LEU A 88 -5.35 3.92 8.16
C LEU A 88 -5.77 4.77 6.96
N ASN A 89 -6.88 5.49 7.13
CA ASN A 89 -7.20 6.61 6.27
C ASN A 89 -6.26 7.79 6.59
N PRO A 90 -5.74 8.54 5.59
CA PRO A 90 -4.93 9.74 5.85
C PRO A 90 -5.56 10.74 6.82
N VAL A 91 -6.88 10.91 6.77
CA VAL A 91 -7.62 11.81 7.68
C VAL A 91 -7.60 11.28 9.12
N ASP A 92 -7.72 9.96 9.30
CA ASP A 92 -7.70 9.36 10.63
C ASP A 92 -6.28 9.35 11.21
N PHE A 93 -5.26 9.11 10.38
CA PHE A 93 -3.87 9.25 10.79
C PHE A 93 -3.55 10.65 11.33
N LEU A 94 -4.05 11.70 10.65
CA LEU A 94 -3.88 13.08 11.11
C LEU A 94 -4.65 13.41 12.40
N ARG A 95 -5.65 12.61 12.79
CA ARG A 95 -6.39 12.78 14.05
C ARG A 95 -5.76 12.04 15.22
N GLU A 96 -4.99 10.99 14.94
CA GLU A 96 -4.25 10.23 15.96
C GLU A 96 -2.95 10.93 16.40
N GLY A 97 -2.44 11.88 15.60
CA GLY A 97 -1.26 12.71 15.90
C GLY A 97 -1.61 14.07 16.48
#